data_AF-A0A026X4J3-F1
#
_entry.id   AF-A0A026X4J3-F1
#
_cell.length_a   1.000
_cell.length_b   1.000
_cell.length_c   1.000
_cell.angle_alpha   90.00
_cell.angle_beta   90.00
_cell.angle_gamma   90.00
#
_symmetry.space_group_name_H-M   'P 1'
#
loop_
_entity.id
_entity.type
_entity.pdbx_description
1 polymer ?
#
loop_
_entity_poly.entity_id
_entity_poly.type
_entity_poly.pdbx_seq_one_letter_code
_entity_poly.pdbx_strand_id
1 'polypeptide(L)'
;KGSDIPLLDYLEASTSSYVANTEIQNERESQETQTDLTLSRNSPRKQLLKRRIVMLQRKIYRLQKKEINKNKVEMEDSSIEHYFNLTDHFLPPSVAKFVKNQALLHQQSKKGRKYTAEYKEFCLNIYFCNAKCYDLLSETFYLPTKRTLQRMIISSDIYCILCIDEASLKASLFYNISRDEVIGFEDVGNGKSFSPSCNVAVLMIRGMCRSWKQPLGYYFLHSTFPADQLKLIITEAISKLQGIGLKVVALITDMGSNFIQTAKLLKVTESPYFIINNKHIAYFFDPPHLQKACRNNFLNNVIIANGKQISWTHIEQLYAINSKKENRLAPKLTDSHMRPTNFERMKV
;
A
#
# COMPACT_ATOMS: atom_id res chain seq x y z
N LYS A 1 30.02 49.16 -13.50
CA LYS A 1 30.94 49.24 -12.34
C LYS A 1 30.98 47.87 -11.70
N GLY A 2 32.14 47.22 -11.73
CA GLY A 2 32.34 45.82 -11.39
C GLY A 2 33.47 45.32 -12.30
N SER A 3 34.70 45.54 -11.84
CA SER A 3 35.95 45.30 -12.54
C SER A 3 36.29 43.82 -12.58
N ASP A 4 36.16 43.20 -13.75
CA ASP A 4 36.75 41.89 -14.03
C ASP A 4 38.26 42.07 -14.20
N ILE A 5 39.01 41.68 -13.18
CA ILE A 5 40.46 41.54 -13.22
C ILE A 5 40.76 40.29 -14.07
N PRO A 6 41.53 40.38 -15.18
CA PRO A 6 41.78 39.23 -16.03
C PRO A 6 42.60 38.16 -15.30
N LEU A 7 42.09 36.92 -15.34
CA LEU A 7 42.71 35.69 -14.82
C LEU A 7 44.12 35.38 -15.39
N LEU A 8 44.65 36.21 -16.31
CA LEU A 8 46.00 36.10 -16.85
C LEU A 8 47.09 36.46 -15.83
N ASP A 9 46.85 37.47 -14.97
CA ASP A 9 47.86 37.94 -14.00
C ASP A 9 48.10 36.92 -12.87
N TYR A 10 47.11 36.10 -12.54
CA TYR A 10 47.24 35.02 -11.54
C TYR A 10 48.06 33.82 -12.04
N LEU A 11 48.11 33.59 -13.36
CA LEU A 11 48.86 32.49 -13.96
C LEU A 11 50.35 32.83 -14.19
N GLU A 12 50.68 34.11 -14.40
CA GLU A 12 52.07 34.57 -14.40
C GLU A 12 52.68 34.57 -12.98
N ALA A 13 51.89 34.93 -11.95
CA ALA A 13 52.32 34.87 -10.55
C ALA A 13 52.56 33.43 -10.06
N SER A 14 51.73 32.47 -10.48
CA SER A 14 51.87 31.07 -10.08
C SER A 14 52.97 30.33 -10.86
N THR A 15 53.23 30.69 -12.11
CA THR A 15 54.40 30.17 -12.84
C THR A 15 55.72 30.74 -12.31
N SER A 16 55.75 31.97 -11.80
CA SER A 16 56.89 32.50 -11.04
C SER A 16 57.17 31.69 -9.76
N SER A 17 56.12 31.29 -9.03
CA SER A 17 56.26 30.48 -7.80
C SER A 17 56.74 29.04 -8.04
N TYR A 18 56.39 28.44 -9.18
CA TYR A 18 56.84 27.08 -9.53
C TYR A 18 58.26 27.03 -10.10
N VAL A 19 58.77 28.14 -10.64
CA VAL A 19 60.18 28.23 -11.06
C VAL A 19 61.10 28.53 -9.86
N ALA A 20 60.58 29.15 -8.79
CA ALA A 20 61.34 29.43 -7.57
C ALA A 20 61.67 28.19 -6.72
N ASN A 21 60.87 27.12 -6.80
CA ASN A 21 61.03 25.94 -5.91
C ASN A 21 61.76 24.75 -6.53
N THR A 22 62.57 24.98 -7.57
CA THR A 22 63.53 23.97 -8.06
C THR A 22 64.98 24.44 -7.90
N GLU A 23 65.27 25.16 -6.83
CA GLU A 23 66.62 25.15 -6.27
C GLU A 23 66.77 23.85 -5.47
N ILE A 24 67.09 22.78 -6.18
CA ILE A 24 67.62 21.56 -5.56
C ILE A 24 68.95 21.97 -4.91
N GLN A 25 68.94 22.04 -3.57
CA GLN A 25 70.13 22.01 -2.73
C GLN A 25 70.91 20.73 -3.03
N ASN A 26 71.82 20.80 -4.00
CA ASN A 26 72.93 19.87 -4.12
C ASN A 26 74.17 20.64 -3.63
N GLU A 27 74.42 20.57 -2.34
CA GLU A 27 75.77 20.71 -1.79
C GLU A 27 76.61 19.56 -2.36
N ARG A 28 77.24 19.81 -3.51
CA ARG A 28 78.41 19.06 -3.97
C ARG A 28 79.45 20.10 -4.35
N GLU A 29 80.60 19.98 -3.68
CA GLU A 29 81.79 20.80 -3.81
C GLU A 29 81.99 21.30 -5.24
N SER A 30 82.13 22.62 -5.38
CA SER A 30 82.43 23.28 -6.65
C SER A 30 83.81 22.84 -7.15
N GLN A 31 83.86 21.77 -7.94
CA GLN A 31 84.95 21.64 -8.91
C GLN A 31 84.69 22.68 -9.99
N GLU A 32 85.45 23.78 -9.91
CA GLU A 32 85.43 24.83 -10.92
C GLU A 32 85.85 24.25 -12.27
N THR A 33 84.89 24.05 -13.16
CA THR A 33 85.18 23.83 -14.58
C THR A 33 85.61 25.15 -15.20
N GLN A 34 86.69 25.13 -15.97
CA GLN A 34 87.37 26.25 -16.63
C GLN A 34 86.51 27.03 -17.67
N THR A 35 85.20 26.82 -17.71
CA THR A 35 84.29 27.45 -18.67
C THR A 35 83.10 28.07 -17.95
N ASP A 36 82.92 29.37 -18.15
CA ASP A 36 81.89 30.18 -17.51
C ASP A 36 80.47 29.65 -17.78
N LEU A 37 79.58 29.68 -16.78
CA LEU A 37 78.19 29.16 -16.84
C LEU A 37 77.39 29.78 -18.00
N THR A 38 77.79 30.98 -18.41
CA THR A 38 77.27 31.75 -19.56
C THR A 38 77.49 31.02 -20.90
N LEU A 39 78.65 30.40 -21.12
CA LEU A 39 79.02 29.67 -22.34
C LEU A 39 78.28 28.32 -22.49
N SER A 40 77.80 27.75 -21.38
CA SER A 40 77.13 26.43 -21.33
C SER A 40 75.60 26.50 -21.34
N ARG A 41 74.99 27.67 -21.14
CA ARG A 41 73.52 27.85 -21.02
C ARG A 41 72.74 27.55 -22.31
N ASN A 42 73.38 27.73 -23.46
CA ASN A 42 72.77 27.66 -24.79
C ASN A 42 73.35 26.56 -25.69
N SER A 43 73.93 25.51 -25.10
CA SER A 43 74.41 24.38 -25.91
C SER A 43 73.25 23.75 -26.72
N PRO A 44 73.52 23.24 -27.94
CA PRO A 44 72.49 22.65 -28.80
C PRO A 44 71.66 21.57 -28.08
N ARG A 45 72.32 20.76 -27.23
CA ARG A 45 71.69 19.73 -26.40
C ARG A 45 70.71 20.32 -25.37
N LYS A 46 71.09 21.38 -24.67
CA LYS A 46 70.23 22.04 -23.68
C LYS A 46 69.05 22.77 -24.34
N GLN A 47 69.24 23.35 -25.51
CA GLN A 47 68.14 23.95 -26.28
C GLN A 47 67.12 22.91 -26.75
N LEU A 48 67.58 21.75 -27.24
CA LEU A 48 66.71 20.62 -27.60
C LEU A 48 65.91 20.09 -26.39
N LEU A 49 66.55 19.96 -25.24
CA LEU A 49 65.89 19.56 -23.99
C LEU A 49 64.84 20.58 -23.54
N LYS A 50 65.15 21.88 -23.58
CA LYS A 50 64.18 22.94 -23.28
C LYS A 50 62.96 22.89 -24.21
N ARG A 51 63.18 22.73 -25.52
CA ARG A 51 62.08 22.56 -26.49
C ARG A 51 61.23 21.31 -26.19
N ARG A 52 61.87 20.21 -25.78
CA ARG A 52 61.16 18.97 -25.43
C ARG A 52 60.34 19.11 -24.16
N ILE A 53 60.86 19.80 -23.15
CA ILE A 53 60.13 20.12 -21.91
C ILE A 53 58.86 20.93 -22.22
N VAL A 54 58.98 21.99 -23.01
CA VAL A 54 57.83 22.82 -23.42
C VAL A 54 56.80 22.01 -24.21
N MET A 55 57.24 21.12 -25.11
CA MET A 55 56.33 20.23 -25.84
C MET A 55 55.60 19.24 -24.93
N LEU A 56 56.30 18.64 -23.96
CA LEU A 56 55.69 17.71 -23.00
C LEU A 56 54.70 18.42 -22.08
N GLN A 57 55.03 19.62 -21.58
CA GLN A 57 54.10 20.43 -20.78
C GLN A 57 52.82 20.78 -21.56
N ARG A 58 52.94 21.16 -22.83
CA ARG A 58 51.77 21.39 -23.71
C ARG A 58 50.95 20.12 -23.94
N LYS A 59 51.60 18.95 -24.04
CA LYS A 59 50.92 17.66 -24.20
C LYS A 59 50.14 17.28 -22.93
N ILE A 60 50.74 17.47 -21.75
CA ILE A 60 50.11 17.24 -20.45
C ILE A 60 48.86 18.12 -20.31
N TYR A 61 48.97 19.42 -20.59
CA TYR A 61 47.83 20.34 -20.52
C TYR A 61 46.68 19.95 -21.46
N ARG A 62 46.99 19.51 -22.70
CA ARG A 62 45.97 19.04 -23.65
C ARG A 62 45.28 17.76 -23.19
N LEU A 63 46.02 16.83 -22.57
CA LEU A 63 45.45 15.59 -22.03
C LEU A 63 44.54 15.88 -20.83
N GLN A 64 44.99 16.71 -19.88
CA GLN A 64 44.17 17.15 -18.74
C GLN A 64 42.88 17.82 -19.20
N LYS A 65 42.93 18.68 -20.23
CA LYS A 65 41.73 19.32 -20.79
C LYS A 65 40.78 18.33 -21.47
N LYS A 66 41.30 17.30 -22.14
CA LYS A 66 40.48 16.23 -22.73
C LYS A 66 39.80 15.38 -21.65
N GLU A 67 40.49 15.10 -20.55
CA GLU A 67 39.97 14.30 -19.44
C GLU A 67 38.87 15.04 -18.66
N ILE A 68 39.06 16.34 -18.41
CA ILE A 68 38.00 17.22 -17.86
C ILE A 68 36.75 17.24 -18.75
N ASN A 69 36.94 17.33 -20.08
CA ASN A 69 35.82 17.31 -21.02
C ASN A 69 35.15 15.94 -21.11
N LYS A 70 35.91 14.83 -21.01
CA LYS A 70 35.35 13.47 -21.00
C LYS A 70 34.50 13.23 -19.74
N ASN A 71 34.99 13.67 -18.58
CA ASN A 71 34.26 13.57 -17.31
C ASN A 71 32.99 14.45 -17.29
N LYS A 72 33.00 15.61 -17.96
CA LYS A 72 31.79 16.42 -18.16
C LYS A 72 30.73 15.72 -19.01
N VAL A 73 31.13 15.04 -20.07
CA VAL A 73 30.21 14.32 -20.97
C VAL A 73 29.63 13.07 -20.30
N GLU A 74 30.39 12.35 -19.47
CA GLU A 74 29.89 11.18 -18.71
C GLU A 74 28.89 11.56 -17.60
N MET A 75 28.91 12.79 -17.08
CA MET A 75 27.94 13.26 -16.07
C MET A 75 26.60 13.76 -16.66
N GLU A 76 26.52 14.03 -17.96
CA GLU A 76 25.33 14.61 -18.60
C GLU A 76 24.31 13.58 -19.11
N ASP A 77 24.63 12.29 -19.14
CA ASP A 77 23.69 11.24 -19.57
C ASP A 77 22.88 10.68 -18.39
N SER A 78 22.18 11.57 -17.65
CA SER A 78 21.31 11.17 -16.53
C SER A 78 19.99 10.58 -17.07
N SER A 79 20.02 9.33 -17.54
CA SER A 79 18.81 8.65 -18.00
C SER A 79 17.76 8.58 -16.87
N ILE A 80 16.47 8.69 -17.21
CA ILE A 80 15.39 8.59 -16.21
C ILE A 80 15.39 7.22 -15.50
N GLU A 81 15.91 6.20 -16.17
CA GLU A 81 16.11 4.87 -15.61
C GLU A 81 17.18 4.87 -14.51
N HIS A 82 18.29 5.59 -14.72
CA HIS A 82 19.30 5.78 -13.69
C HIS A 82 18.72 6.47 -12.45
N TYR A 83 17.91 7.52 -12.67
CA TYR A 83 17.19 8.17 -11.57
C TYR A 83 16.25 7.20 -10.83
N PHE A 84 15.52 6.35 -11.56
CA PHE A 84 14.61 5.39 -10.94
C PHE A 84 15.34 4.37 -10.07
N ASN A 85 16.47 3.85 -10.55
CA ASN A 85 17.30 2.92 -9.79
C ASN A 85 17.87 3.56 -8.53
N LEU A 86 18.34 4.82 -8.62
CA LEU A 86 18.80 5.57 -7.45
C LEU A 86 17.66 5.78 -6.44
N THR A 87 16.46 6.16 -6.90
CA THR A 87 15.34 6.36 -5.99
C THR A 87 14.92 5.08 -5.28
N ASP A 88 14.97 3.91 -5.92
CA ASP A 88 14.67 2.64 -5.25
C ASP A 88 15.75 2.24 -4.25
N HIS A 89 17.00 2.64 -4.49
CA HIS A 89 18.10 2.34 -3.58
C HIS A 89 18.05 3.20 -2.31
N PHE A 90 17.75 4.50 -2.46
CA PHE A 90 17.84 5.46 -1.36
C PHE A 90 16.52 5.74 -0.63
N LEU A 91 15.37 5.44 -1.24
CA LEU A 91 14.06 5.80 -0.68
C LEU A 91 13.21 4.54 -0.41
N PRO A 92 12.36 4.56 0.63
CA PRO A 92 11.36 3.53 0.83
C PRO A 92 10.43 3.40 -0.39
N PRO A 93 9.88 2.20 -0.68
CA PRO A 93 9.07 1.97 -1.89
C PRO A 93 7.92 2.96 -2.09
N SER A 94 7.25 3.36 -1.01
CA SER A 94 6.16 4.35 -1.04
C SER A 94 6.62 5.74 -1.47
N VAL A 95 7.78 6.18 -0.97
CA VAL A 95 8.37 7.49 -1.27
C VAL A 95 9.01 7.48 -2.65
N ALA A 96 9.76 6.42 -2.98
CA ALA A 96 10.34 6.23 -4.31
C ALA A 96 9.26 6.34 -5.40
N LYS A 97 8.13 5.64 -5.21
CA LYS A 97 7.00 5.70 -6.16
C LYS A 97 6.46 7.12 -6.31
N PHE A 98 6.32 7.88 -5.23
CA PHE A 98 5.88 9.28 -5.30
C PHE A 98 6.87 10.14 -6.09
N VAL A 99 8.16 10.06 -5.77
CA VAL A 99 9.24 10.85 -6.38
C VAL A 99 9.38 10.53 -7.88
N LYS A 100 9.32 9.26 -8.26
CA LYS A 100 9.31 8.84 -9.68
C LYS A 100 8.15 9.44 -10.45
N ASN A 101 6.94 9.45 -9.88
CA ASN A 101 5.78 10.09 -10.51
C ASN A 101 5.99 11.60 -10.66
N GLN A 102 6.60 12.28 -9.68
CA GLN A 102 6.93 13.71 -9.80
C GLN A 102 7.91 13.99 -10.93
N ALA A 103 8.96 13.18 -11.09
CA ALA A 103 9.92 13.31 -12.18
C ALA A 103 9.26 13.12 -13.56
N LEU A 104 8.38 12.12 -13.72
CA LEU A 104 7.63 11.89 -14.96
C LEU A 104 6.69 13.06 -15.28
N LEU A 105 5.97 13.59 -14.28
CA LEU A 105 5.03 14.70 -14.45
C LEU A 105 5.74 16.03 -14.72
N HIS A 106 7.00 16.16 -14.29
CA HIS A 106 7.84 17.32 -14.57
C HIS A 106 8.16 17.44 -16.07
N GLN A 107 8.44 16.32 -16.73
CA GLN A 107 8.71 16.26 -18.18
C GLN A 107 7.48 16.61 -19.04
N GLN A 108 6.29 16.61 -18.44
CA GLN A 108 5.03 16.87 -19.14
C GLN A 108 4.61 18.34 -19.00
N SER A 109 4.03 18.89 -20.07
CA SER A 109 3.42 20.22 -20.05
C SER A 109 2.25 20.28 -19.07
N LYS A 110 1.96 21.47 -18.52
CA LYS A 110 0.89 21.66 -17.50
C LYS A 110 -0.47 21.06 -17.92
N LYS A 111 -0.84 21.16 -19.20
CA LYS A 111 -2.10 20.62 -19.76
C LYS A 111 -1.99 19.14 -20.18
N GLY A 112 -0.78 18.62 -20.38
CA GLY A 112 -0.52 17.25 -20.80
C GLY A 112 -0.35 16.24 -19.66
N ARG A 113 -0.32 16.72 -18.41
CA ARG A 113 -0.13 15.86 -17.22
C ARG A 113 -1.25 14.83 -17.09
N LYS A 114 -0.88 13.55 -17.17
CA LYS A 114 -1.79 12.41 -16.94
C LYS A 114 -1.39 11.69 -15.67
N TYR A 115 -2.29 11.68 -14.70
CA TYR A 115 -2.10 10.95 -13.45
C TYR A 115 -2.59 9.50 -13.59
N THR A 116 -1.77 8.54 -13.17
CA THR A 116 -2.16 7.13 -13.06
C THR A 116 -3.21 6.93 -11.96
N ALA A 117 -4.00 5.84 -12.02
CA ALA A 117 -5.02 5.55 -11.02
C ALA A 117 -4.43 5.40 -9.61
N GLU A 118 -3.32 4.66 -9.51
CA GLU A 118 -2.58 4.44 -8.26
C GLU A 118 -2.06 5.76 -7.66
N TYR A 119 -1.56 6.68 -8.50
CA TYR A 119 -1.06 7.97 -8.02
C TYR A 119 -2.19 8.86 -7.52
N LYS A 120 -3.34 8.85 -8.19
CA LYS A 120 -4.52 9.58 -7.73
C LYS A 120 -5.07 8.99 -6.43
N GLU A 121 -5.00 7.67 -6.23
CA GLU A 121 -5.38 7.02 -4.97
C GLU A 121 -4.47 7.43 -3.81
N PHE A 122 -3.16 7.44 -4.03
CA PHE A 122 -2.20 7.97 -3.05
C PHE A 122 -2.53 9.43 -2.68
N CYS A 123 -2.80 10.28 -3.67
CA CYS A 123 -3.20 11.67 -3.45
C CYS A 123 -4.53 11.78 -2.69
N LEU A 124 -5.48 10.90 -2.99
CA LEU A 124 -6.78 10.86 -2.31
C LEU A 124 -6.62 10.49 -0.83
N ASN A 125 -5.70 9.59 -0.49
CA ASN A 125 -5.40 9.26 0.90
C ASN A 125 -4.85 10.48 1.66
N ILE A 126 -3.93 11.25 1.06
CA ILE A 126 -3.43 12.49 1.67
C ILE A 126 -4.59 13.49 1.89
N TYR A 127 -5.46 13.66 0.88
CA TYR A 127 -6.62 14.52 0.97
C TYR A 127 -7.57 14.12 2.10
N PHE A 128 -7.82 12.82 2.28
CA PHE A 128 -8.66 12.31 3.37
C PHE A 128 -8.01 12.41 4.74
N CYS A 129 -6.69 12.26 4.84
CA CYS A 129 -5.97 12.48 6.10
C CYS A 129 -6.08 13.94 6.55
N ASN A 130 -5.83 14.89 5.64
CA ASN A 130 -5.99 16.31 5.92
C ASN A 130 -6.11 17.15 4.62
N ALA A 131 -7.31 17.68 4.36
CA ALA A 131 -7.58 18.47 3.16
C ALA A 131 -6.76 19.77 3.08
N LYS A 132 -6.45 20.43 4.22
CA LYS A 132 -5.64 21.65 4.24
C LYS A 132 -4.17 21.36 3.95
N CYS A 133 -3.65 20.24 4.47
CA CYS A 133 -2.32 19.77 4.14
C CYS A 133 -2.20 19.45 2.64
N TYR A 134 -3.24 18.83 2.07
CA TYR A 134 -3.29 18.58 0.63
C TYR A 134 -3.21 19.86 -0.20
N ASP A 135 -3.93 20.91 0.21
CA ASP A 135 -3.88 22.22 -0.46
C ASP A 135 -2.46 22.77 -0.48
N LEU A 136 -1.80 22.82 0.68
CA LEU A 136 -0.42 23.27 0.80
C LEU A 136 0.54 22.45 -0.08
N LEU A 137 0.42 21.11 -0.07
CA LEU A 137 1.27 20.24 -0.88
C LEU A 137 1.01 20.43 -2.38
N SER A 138 -0.22 20.73 -2.78
CA SER A 138 -0.60 20.92 -4.19
C SER A 138 -0.01 22.19 -4.81
N GLU A 139 0.44 23.14 -3.99
CA GLU A 139 1.17 24.33 -4.44
C GLU A 139 2.59 23.99 -4.91
N THR A 140 3.23 23.00 -4.29
CA THR A 140 4.63 22.64 -4.54
C THR A 140 4.74 21.43 -5.48
N PHE A 141 3.93 20.40 -5.27
CA PHE A 141 4.00 19.13 -5.99
C PHE A 141 2.98 19.06 -7.13
N TYR A 142 3.28 18.25 -8.15
CA TYR A 142 2.35 17.98 -9.24
C TYR A 142 1.25 17.00 -8.80
N LEU A 143 0.25 17.53 -8.08
CA LEU A 143 -0.88 16.75 -7.56
C LEU A 143 -2.16 16.97 -8.38
N PRO A 144 -3.08 15.98 -8.44
CA PRO A 144 -4.40 16.17 -9.03
C PRO A 144 -5.21 17.27 -8.34
N THR A 145 -6.09 17.95 -9.08
CA THR A 145 -7.00 18.91 -8.47
C THR A 145 -8.06 18.20 -7.62
N LYS A 146 -8.62 18.88 -6.60
CA LYS A 146 -9.75 18.36 -5.80
C LYS A 146 -10.89 17.84 -6.65
N ARG A 147 -11.24 18.56 -7.73
CA ARG A 147 -12.27 18.12 -8.68
C ARG A 147 -11.93 16.79 -9.35
N THR A 148 -10.65 16.55 -9.66
CA THR A 148 -10.18 15.28 -10.23
C THR A 148 -10.28 14.14 -9.22
N LEU A 149 -9.90 14.39 -7.97
CA LEU A 149 -10.03 13.42 -6.88
C LEU A 149 -11.50 13.11 -6.58
N GLN A 150 -12.35 14.14 -6.49
CA GLN A 150 -13.79 13.98 -6.28
C GLN A 150 -14.42 13.16 -7.42
N ARG A 151 -14.03 13.37 -8.68
CA ARG A 151 -14.50 12.53 -9.79
C ARG A 151 -14.14 11.05 -9.63
N MET A 152 -13.06 10.72 -8.93
CA MET A 152 -12.77 9.32 -8.59
C MET A 152 -13.66 8.78 -7.48
N ILE A 153 -13.99 9.61 -6.48
CA ILE A 153 -14.87 9.23 -5.36
C ILE A 153 -16.31 9.00 -5.85
N ILE A 154 -16.78 9.84 -6.78
CA ILE A 154 -18.21 10.04 -7.05
C ILE A 154 -18.92 8.80 -7.63
N SER A 155 -18.27 7.88 -8.35
CA SER A 155 -19.03 6.80 -9.00
C SER A 155 -19.12 5.51 -8.18
N SER A 156 -18.02 5.05 -7.60
CA SER A 156 -17.91 3.64 -7.17
C SER A 156 -17.70 3.46 -5.67
N ASP A 157 -17.15 4.46 -4.98
CA ASP A 157 -16.78 4.35 -3.56
C ASP A 157 -17.98 4.46 -2.62
N ILE A 158 -19.09 4.99 -3.14
CA ILE A 158 -20.36 5.11 -2.42
C ILE A 158 -21.14 3.79 -2.32
N TYR A 159 -20.77 2.78 -3.12
CA TYR A 159 -21.41 1.46 -3.04
C TYR A 159 -20.85 0.67 -1.85
N CYS A 160 -21.74 0.21 -0.99
CA CYS A 160 -21.39 -0.52 0.21
C CYS A 160 -22.34 -1.68 0.48
N ILE A 161 -21.85 -2.60 1.29
CA ILE A 161 -22.55 -3.77 1.77
C ILE A 161 -22.72 -3.59 3.28
N LEU A 162 -23.91 -3.87 3.79
CA LEU A 162 -24.18 -3.95 5.21
C LEU A 162 -23.97 -5.39 5.68
N CYS A 163 -23.21 -5.58 6.74
CA CYS A 163 -22.95 -6.87 7.36
C CYS A 163 -23.44 -6.84 8.81
N ILE A 164 -24.07 -7.93 9.26
CA ILE A 164 -24.48 -8.11 10.65
C ILE A 164 -24.07 -9.51 11.10
N ASP A 165 -23.49 -9.59 12.29
CA ASP A 165 -23.14 -10.86 12.91
C ASP A 165 -23.32 -10.77 14.44
N GLU A 166 -23.55 -11.93 15.06
CA GLU A 166 -23.65 -12.09 16.51
C GLU A 166 -22.43 -12.82 17.05
N ALA A 167 -21.85 -12.30 18.13
CA ALA A 167 -20.76 -12.94 18.84
C ALA A 167 -21.15 -13.24 20.29
N SER A 168 -20.77 -14.42 20.77
CA SER A 168 -20.94 -14.77 22.18
C SER A 168 -19.91 -14.04 23.05
N LEU A 169 -20.38 -13.57 24.19
CA LEU A 169 -19.63 -12.89 25.25
C LEU A 169 -19.69 -13.72 26.53
N LYS A 170 -18.65 -13.59 27.36
CA LYS A 170 -18.72 -14.06 28.74
C LYS A 170 -19.52 -13.06 29.56
N ALA A 171 -20.70 -13.46 30.04
CA ALA A 171 -21.51 -12.64 30.92
C ALA A 171 -20.73 -12.23 32.17
N SER A 172 -20.65 -10.92 32.43
CA SER A 172 -19.96 -10.33 33.57
C SER A 172 -20.47 -8.92 33.80
N LEU A 173 -20.67 -8.55 35.06
CA LEU A 173 -21.07 -7.20 35.45
C LEU A 173 -19.91 -6.52 36.17
N PHE A 174 -19.60 -5.28 35.80
CA PHE A 174 -18.63 -4.47 36.51
C PHE A 174 -19.05 -3.01 36.55
N TYR A 175 -18.71 -2.33 37.64
CA TYR A 175 -19.05 -0.93 37.85
C TYR A 175 -17.91 -0.03 37.34
N ASN A 176 -18.25 0.90 36.46
CA ASN A 176 -17.34 1.90 35.93
C ASN A 176 -17.48 3.20 36.73
N ILE A 177 -16.49 3.48 37.57
CA ILE A 177 -16.47 4.63 38.48
C ILE A 177 -16.49 5.97 37.71
N SER A 178 -15.78 6.07 36.58
CA SER A 178 -15.68 7.34 35.85
C SER A 178 -16.97 7.72 35.12
N ARG A 179 -17.80 6.72 34.77
CA ARG A 179 -19.07 6.90 34.07
C ARG A 179 -20.28 6.72 34.99
N ASP A 180 -20.04 6.44 36.28
CA ASP A 180 -21.06 6.11 37.27
C ASP A 180 -22.12 5.12 36.73
N GLU A 181 -21.66 4.01 36.15
CA GLU A 181 -22.54 3.05 35.50
C GLU A 181 -22.11 1.60 35.71
N VAL A 182 -23.07 0.68 35.77
CA VAL A 182 -22.81 -0.75 35.65
C VAL A 182 -22.76 -1.15 34.18
N ILE A 183 -21.71 -1.84 33.77
CA ILE A 183 -21.47 -2.37 32.43
C ILE A 183 -21.72 -3.88 32.43
N GLY A 184 -22.22 -4.40 31.31
CA GLY A 184 -22.48 -5.83 31.09
C GLY A 184 -23.96 -6.22 31.15
N PHE A 185 -24.85 -5.24 31.25
CA PHE A 185 -26.28 -5.43 31.05
C PHE A 185 -26.64 -5.40 29.56
N GLU A 186 -27.71 -6.08 29.20
CA GLU A 186 -28.31 -6.00 27.87
C GLU A 186 -28.74 -4.55 27.56
N ASP A 187 -28.41 -4.10 26.36
CA ASP A 187 -28.71 -2.78 25.85
C ASP A 187 -28.94 -2.86 24.34
N VAL A 188 -30.21 -2.73 23.97
CA VAL A 188 -30.68 -2.76 22.57
C VAL A 188 -30.92 -1.35 22.01
N GLY A 189 -30.43 -0.31 22.69
CA GLY A 189 -30.56 1.09 22.26
C GLY A 189 -31.74 1.86 22.87
N ASN A 190 -32.57 1.19 23.67
CA ASN A 190 -33.68 1.81 24.42
C ASN A 190 -33.39 1.90 25.93
N GLY A 191 -32.12 1.81 26.31
CA GLY A 191 -31.67 1.72 27.70
C GLY A 191 -31.36 0.29 28.12
N LYS A 192 -30.75 0.16 29.31
CA LYS A 192 -30.28 -1.11 29.85
C LYS A 192 -31.44 -1.90 30.46
N SER A 193 -31.55 -3.17 30.09
CA SER A 193 -32.35 -4.14 30.85
C SER A 193 -31.47 -4.78 31.92
N PHE A 194 -32.03 -5.11 33.10
CA PHE A 194 -31.23 -5.69 34.21
C PHE A 194 -30.86 -7.17 34.00
N SER A 195 -30.79 -7.62 32.75
CA SER A 195 -30.35 -8.95 32.35
C SER A 195 -28.87 -8.88 31.92
N PRO A 196 -27.99 -9.76 32.42
CA PRO A 196 -26.60 -9.79 31.96
C PRO A 196 -26.51 -10.13 30.47
N SER A 197 -25.71 -9.37 29.72
CA SER A 197 -25.50 -9.63 28.29
C SER A 197 -24.59 -10.84 28.08
N CYS A 198 -25.05 -11.81 27.30
CA CYS A 198 -24.25 -12.97 26.89
C CYS A 198 -23.84 -12.92 25.43
N ASN A 199 -24.44 -12.06 24.61
CA ASN A 199 -24.12 -11.92 23.19
C ASN A 199 -24.00 -10.44 22.82
N VAL A 200 -23.32 -10.16 21.70
CA VAL A 200 -23.28 -8.85 21.06
C VAL A 200 -23.57 -8.99 19.58
N ALA A 201 -24.49 -8.18 19.07
CA ALA A 201 -24.71 -8.04 17.63
C ALA A 201 -23.98 -6.80 17.13
N VAL A 202 -23.24 -6.91 16.04
CA VAL A 202 -22.47 -5.80 15.46
C VAL A 202 -22.95 -5.52 14.04
N LEU A 203 -23.28 -4.26 13.77
CA LEU A 203 -23.56 -3.76 12.43
C LEU A 203 -22.31 -3.10 11.87
N MET A 204 -21.91 -3.51 10.68
CA MET A 204 -20.74 -2.96 10.00
C MET A 204 -21.05 -2.73 8.53
N ILE A 205 -20.57 -1.62 7.97
CA ILE A 205 -20.56 -1.40 6.52
C ILE A 205 -19.18 -1.66 5.95
N ARG A 206 -19.16 -2.17 4.72
CA ARG A 206 -17.95 -2.42 3.95
C ARG A 206 -18.10 -1.84 2.55
N GLY A 207 -17.09 -1.13 2.08
CA GLY A 207 -17.00 -0.67 0.70
C GLY A 207 -16.97 -1.85 -0.28
N MET A 208 -17.74 -1.77 -1.35
CA MET A 208 -17.78 -2.82 -2.38
C MET A 208 -16.60 -2.70 -3.34
N CYS A 209 -16.31 -1.48 -3.81
CA CYS A 209 -15.25 -1.24 -4.79
C CYS A 209 -13.89 -0.98 -4.16
N ARG A 210 -13.86 -0.52 -2.90
CA ARG A 210 -12.62 -0.27 -2.15
C ARG A 210 -12.67 -0.89 -0.76
N SER A 211 -11.50 -1.24 -0.25
CA SER A 211 -11.32 -1.94 1.02
C SER A 211 -11.41 -1.00 2.23
N TRP A 212 -12.54 -0.31 2.39
CA TRP A 212 -12.86 0.42 3.61
C TRP A 212 -13.97 -0.32 4.39
N LYS A 213 -13.96 -0.17 5.71
CA LYS A 213 -14.96 -0.76 6.62
C LYS A 213 -15.19 0.17 7.80
N GLN A 214 -16.43 0.22 8.29
CA GLN A 214 -16.78 1.03 9.45
C GLN A 214 -17.86 0.31 10.27
N PRO A 215 -17.61 0.02 11.55
CA PRO A 215 -18.66 -0.38 12.48
C PRO A 215 -19.66 0.77 12.64
N LEU A 216 -20.96 0.49 12.49
CA LEU A 216 -22.02 1.47 12.67
C LEU A 216 -22.56 1.50 14.09
N GLY A 217 -22.63 0.33 14.73
CA GLY A 217 -23.18 0.18 16.06
C GLY A 217 -23.09 -1.25 16.55
N TYR A 218 -23.32 -1.42 17.84
CA TYR A 218 -23.36 -2.71 18.51
C TYR A 218 -24.52 -2.72 19.51
N TYR A 219 -25.06 -3.90 19.77
CA TYR A 219 -26.17 -4.14 20.68
C TYR A 219 -25.81 -5.29 21.60
N PHE A 220 -25.92 -5.06 22.91
CA PHE A 220 -25.66 -6.10 23.91
C PHE A 220 -26.95 -6.85 24.20
N LEU A 221 -26.91 -8.17 24.16
CA LEU A 221 -28.08 -9.04 24.21
C LEU A 221 -27.91 -10.07 25.33
N HIS A 222 -28.97 -10.38 26.05
CA HIS A 222 -28.95 -11.47 27.02
C HIS A 222 -28.80 -12.83 26.33
N SER A 223 -29.45 -13.03 25.18
CA SER A 223 -29.40 -14.27 24.42
C SER A 223 -29.25 -14.05 22.91
N THR A 224 -30.34 -13.97 22.16
CA THR A 224 -30.35 -13.83 20.70
C THR A 224 -31.14 -12.60 20.30
N PHE A 225 -30.74 -11.93 19.23
CA PHE A 225 -31.45 -10.75 18.77
C PHE A 225 -32.83 -11.14 18.19
N PRO A 226 -33.95 -10.61 18.72
CA PRO A 226 -35.27 -10.86 18.13
C PRO A 226 -35.36 -10.41 16.67
N ALA A 227 -35.94 -11.25 15.81
CA ALA A 227 -36.01 -11.01 14.36
C ALA A 227 -36.76 -9.71 13.98
N ASP A 228 -37.83 -9.37 14.71
CA ASP A 228 -38.60 -8.14 14.48
C ASP A 228 -37.77 -6.88 14.77
N GLN A 229 -36.96 -6.91 15.85
CA GLN A 229 -36.08 -5.81 16.19
C GLN A 229 -34.89 -5.71 15.22
N LEU A 230 -34.31 -6.85 14.80
CA LEU A 230 -33.29 -6.89 13.75
C LEU A 230 -33.79 -6.22 12.46
N LYS A 231 -35.01 -6.57 12.02
CA LYS A 231 -35.63 -5.94 10.85
C LYS A 231 -35.71 -4.42 11.00
N LEU A 232 -36.17 -3.93 12.16
CA LEU A 232 -36.27 -2.50 12.43
C LEU A 232 -34.91 -1.81 12.32
N ILE A 233 -33.89 -2.33 13.02
CA ILE A 233 -32.54 -1.77 13.03
C ILE A 233 -31.90 -1.81 11.63
N ILE A 234 -32.06 -2.91 10.89
CA ILE A 234 -31.59 -3.03 9.50
C ILE A 234 -32.23 -1.94 8.65
N THR A 235 -33.55 -1.76 8.74
CA THR A 235 -34.26 -0.78 7.92
C THR A 235 -33.87 0.66 8.26
N GLU A 236 -33.66 0.96 9.55
CA GLU A 236 -33.22 2.26 10.01
C GLU A 236 -31.78 2.56 9.58
N ALA A 237 -30.87 1.60 9.75
CA ALA A 237 -29.47 1.74 9.36
C ALA A 237 -29.35 2.01 7.85
N ILE A 238 -30.05 1.24 7.03
CA ILE A 238 -30.06 1.42 5.57
C ILE A 238 -30.63 2.80 5.20
N SER A 239 -31.72 3.22 5.84
CA SER A 239 -32.33 4.53 5.58
C SER A 239 -31.38 5.68 5.93
N LYS A 240 -30.69 5.61 7.08
CA LYS A 240 -29.67 6.59 7.47
C LYS A 240 -28.50 6.64 6.49
N LEU A 241 -27.98 5.48 6.08
CA LEU A 241 -26.88 5.39 5.10
C LEU A 241 -27.26 5.99 3.74
N GLN A 242 -28.47 5.70 3.27
CA GLN A 242 -29.00 6.26 2.03
C GLN A 242 -29.20 7.77 2.13
N GLY A 243 -29.61 8.29 3.30
CA GLY A 243 -29.72 9.73 3.57
C GLY A 243 -28.38 10.48 3.50
N ILE A 244 -27.28 9.82 3.85
CA ILE A 244 -25.91 10.37 3.74
C ILE A 244 -25.40 10.35 2.28
N GLY A 245 -26.06 9.61 1.38
CA GLY A 245 -25.68 9.48 -0.02
C GLY A 245 -24.96 8.16 -0.38
N LEU A 246 -24.85 7.23 0.58
CA LEU A 246 -24.31 5.89 0.30
C LEU A 246 -25.34 5.03 -0.45
N LYS A 247 -24.83 4.10 -1.26
CA LYS A 247 -25.62 3.13 -2.01
C LYS A 247 -25.42 1.74 -1.40
N VAL A 248 -26.27 1.38 -0.44
CA VAL A 248 -26.31 0.03 0.11
C VAL A 248 -26.90 -0.91 -0.94
N VAL A 249 -26.11 -1.89 -1.40
CA VAL A 249 -26.51 -2.83 -2.46
C VAL A 249 -26.90 -4.20 -1.92
N ALA A 250 -26.35 -4.57 -0.77
CA ALA A 250 -26.57 -5.88 -0.18
C ALA A 250 -26.51 -5.85 1.34
N LEU A 251 -27.21 -6.81 1.96
CA LEU A 251 -27.14 -7.20 3.35
C LEU A 251 -26.56 -8.62 3.43
N ILE A 252 -25.56 -8.82 4.28
CA ILE A 252 -24.96 -10.13 4.57
C ILE A 252 -25.17 -10.45 6.05
N THR A 253 -25.70 -11.65 6.32
CA THR A 253 -25.86 -12.19 7.69
C THR A 253 -25.34 -13.63 7.76
N ASP A 254 -25.21 -14.17 8.98
CA ASP A 254 -25.04 -15.60 9.17
C ASP A 254 -26.37 -16.38 8.90
N MET A 255 -26.37 -17.68 9.17
CA MET A 255 -27.53 -18.56 9.02
C MET A 255 -28.24 -18.88 10.35
N GLY A 256 -28.11 -18.01 11.35
CA GLY A 256 -28.83 -18.13 12.61
C GLY A 256 -30.33 -18.15 12.41
N SER A 257 -31.06 -18.83 13.32
CA SER A 257 -32.51 -18.98 13.21
C SER A 257 -33.25 -17.63 13.18
N ASN A 258 -32.76 -16.65 13.94
CA ASN A 258 -33.25 -15.27 13.95
C ASN A 258 -32.98 -14.53 12.63
N PHE A 259 -31.83 -14.71 12.00
CA PHE A 259 -31.55 -14.12 10.68
C PHE A 259 -32.37 -14.76 9.56
N ILE A 260 -32.61 -16.07 9.61
CA ILE A 260 -33.54 -16.76 8.70
C ILE A 260 -34.96 -16.20 8.87
N GLN A 261 -35.42 -15.98 10.11
CA GLN A 261 -36.72 -15.34 10.37
C GLN A 261 -36.74 -13.90 9.87
N THR A 262 -35.66 -13.15 10.06
CA THR A 262 -35.53 -11.76 9.58
C THR A 262 -35.62 -11.68 8.06
N ALA A 263 -34.94 -12.59 7.33
CA ALA A 263 -35.05 -12.69 5.88
C ALA A 263 -36.51 -12.92 5.42
N LYS A 264 -37.24 -13.81 6.11
CA LYS A 264 -38.68 -14.03 5.86
C LYS A 264 -39.52 -12.79 6.15
N LEU A 265 -39.25 -12.07 7.25
CA LEU A 265 -39.95 -10.83 7.61
C LEU A 265 -39.67 -9.68 6.63
N LEU A 266 -38.51 -9.71 5.98
CA LEU A 266 -38.14 -8.82 4.87
C LEU A 266 -38.69 -9.28 3.51
N LYS A 267 -39.44 -10.39 3.47
CA LYS A 267 -40.02 -11.00 2.28
C LYS A 267 -38.98 -11.47 1.24
N VAL A 268 -37.79 -11.86 1.71
CA VAL A 268 -36.77 -12.51 0.89
C VAL A 268 -37.14 -13.98 0.77
N THR A 269 -37.78 -14.34 -0.34
CA THR A 269 -38.20 -15.72 -0.65
C THR A 269 -37.60 -16.16 -1.98
N GLU A 270 -38.40 -16.25 -3.04
CA GLU A 270 -37.93 -16.59 -4.40
C GLU A 270 -37.10 -15.44 -4.99
N SER A 271 -37.43 -14.21 -4.61
CA SER A 271 -36.65 -13.02 -4.94
C SER A 271 -35.59 -12.78 -3.86
N PRO A 272 -34.29 -12.76 -4.20
CA PRO A 272 -33.20 -12.60 -3.25
C PRO A 272 -33.00 -11.14 -2.80
N TYR A 273 -34.06 -10.33 -2.86
CA TYR A 273 -33.99 -8.90 -2.58
C TYR A 273 -35.20 -8.42 -1.79
N PHE A 274 -34.99 -7.36 -1.03
CA PHE A 274 -36.02 -6.57 -0.36
C PHE A 274 -35.87 -5.10 -0.75
N ILE A 275 -36.90 -4.29 -0.51
CA ILE A 275 -36.96 -2.90 -0.95
C ILE A 275 -36.97 -1.96 0.25
N ILE A 276 -36.06 -0.97 0.24
CA ILE A 276 -36.04 0.15 1.18
C ILE A 276 -35.84 1.44 0.38
N ASN A 277 -36.72 2.43 0.58
CA ASN A 277 -36.73 3.72 -0.12
C ASN A 277 -36.62 3.57 -1.65
N ASN A 278 -37.41 2.67 -2.22
CA ASN A 278 -37.45 2.34 -3.66
C ASN A 278 -36.12 1.82 -4.23
N LYS A 279 -35.21 1.33 -3.39
CA LYS A 279 -33.97 0.67 -3.83
C LYS A 279 -34.02 -0.81 -3.46
N HIS A 280 -33.65 -1.65 -4.42
CA HIS A 280 -33.46 -3.08 -4.21
C HIS A 280 -32.17 -3.34 -3.45
N ILE A 281 -32.25 -4.18 -2.43
CA ILE A 281 -31.12 -4.59 -1.60
C ILE A 281 -31.10 -6.11 -1.61
N ALA A 282 -30.02 -6.68 -2.12
CA ALA A 282 -29.84 -8.11 -2.15
C ALA A 282 -29.58 -8.65 -0.73
N TYR A 283 -30.14 -9.81 -0.40
CA TYR A 283 -29.89 -10.48 0.87
C TYR A 283 -29.04 -11.72 0.61
N PHE A 284 -27.89 -11.81 1.28
CA PHE A 284 -27.01 -12.98 1.20
C PHE A 284 -26.77 -13.55 2.59
N PHE A 285 -26.68 -14.88 2.64
CA PHE A 285 -26.05 -15.57 3.76
C PHE A 285 -24.55 -15.69 3.52
N ASP A 286 -23.76 -15.63 4.58
CA ASP A 286 -22.31 -15.74 4.50
C ASP A 286 -21.87 -17.04 3.78
N PRO A 287 -21.18 -16.94 2.62
CA PRO A 287 -20.82 -18.12 1.83
C PRO A 287 -19.94 -19.15 2.57
N PRO A 288 -18.93 -18.76 3.37
CA PRO A 288 -18.22 -19.68 4.25
C PRO A 288 -19.11 -20.48 5.21
N HIS A 289 -20.13 -19.85 5.81
CA HIS A 289 -21.10 -20.57 6.64
C HIS A 289 -21.93 -21.57 5.82
N LEU A 290 -22.35 -21.21 4.61
CA LEU A 290 -23.05 -22.11 3.69
C LEU A 290 -22.21 -23.34 3.30
N GLN A 291 -20.91 -23.13 3.01
CA GLN A 291 -20.00 -24.23 2.68
C GLN A 291 -19.83 -25.21 3.85
N LYS A 292 -19.64 -24.69 5.07
CA LYS A 292 -19.57 -25.51 6.28
C LYS A 292 -20.87 -26.28 6.52
N ALA A 293 -22.02 -25.64 6.38
CA ALA A 293 -23.32 -26.27 6.54
C ALA A 293 -23.52 -27.38 5.51
N CYS A 294 -23.16 -27.14 4.24
CA CYS A 294 -23.23 -28.14 3.17
C CYS A 294 -22.33 -29.35 3.47
N ARG A 295 -21.05 -29.11 3.83
CA ARG A 295 -20.11 -30.16 4.22
C ARG A 295 -20.62 -30.97 5.41
N ASN A 296 -21.07 -30.30 6.47
CA ASN A 296 -21.56 -30.95 7.69
C ASN A 296 -22.85 -31.76 7.44
N ASN A 297 -23.73 -31.28 6.56
CA ASN A 297 -24.89 -32.06 6.13
C ASN A 297 -24.48 -33.27 5.31
N PHE A 298 -23.52 -33.13 4.38
CA PHE A 298 -23.05 -34.23 3.55
C PHE A 298 -22.28 -35.30 4.34
N LEU A 299 -21.59 -34.91 5.41
CA LEU A 299 -20.93 -35.84 6.34
C LEU A 299 -21.90 -36.80 7.03
N ASN A 300 -23.10 -36.32 7.38
CA ASN A 300 -24.06 -37.10 8.19
C ASN A 300 -25.21 -37.67 7.37
N ASN A 301 -25.41 -37.18 6.14
CA ASN A 301 -26.57 -37.52 5.32
C ASN A 301 -26.16 -37.97 3.92
N VAL A 302 -27.07 -38.69 3.29
CA VAL A 302 -26.98 -39.10 1.90
C VAL A 302 -27.73 -38.12 1.02
N ILE A 303 -27.11 -37.72 -0.09
CA ILE A 303 -27.73 -36.83 -1.09
C ILE A 303 -28.24 -37.70 -2.24
N ILE A 304 -29.50 -37.55 -2.62
CA ILE A 304 -30.08 -38.21 -3.78
C ILE A 304 -30.12 -37.20 -4.92
N ALA A 305 -29.42 -37.48 -6.02
CA ALA A 305 -29.42 -36.65 -7.22
C ALA A 305 -29.56 -37.52 -8.47
N ASN A 306 -30.52 -37.19 -9.33
CA ASN A 306 -30.80 -37.92 -10.58
C ASN A 306 -30.98 -39.43 -10.37
N GLY A 307 -31.65 -39.84 -9.29
CA GLY A 307 -31.87 -41.25 -8.93
C GLY A 307 -30.62 -41.98 -8.42
N LYS A 308 -29.49 -41.28 -8.26
CA LYS A 308 -28.24 -41.85 -7.74
C LYS A 308 -27.96 -41.36 -6.32
N GLN A 309 -27.37 -42.26 -5.54
CA GLN A 309 -26.93 -41.98 -4.19
C GLN A 309 -25.53 -41.35 -4.19
N ILE A 310 -25.41 -40.18 -3.58
CA ILE A 310 -24.14 -39.50 -3.31
C ILE A 310 -23.93 -39.55 -1.80
N SER A 311 -22.88 -40.23 -1.36
CA SER A 311 -22.60 -40.51 0.04
C SER A 311 -21.16 -40.17 0.41
N TRP A 312 -20.96 -39.75 1.67
CA TRP A 312 -19.64 -39.50 2.25
C TRP A 312 -18.74 -40.75 2.24
N THR A 313 -19.34 -41.95 2.25
CA THR A 313 -18.64 -43.23 2.20
C THR A 313 -17.70 -43.37 1.00
N HIS A 314 -18.01 -42.74 -0.14
CA HIS A 314 -17.11 -42.72 -1.30
C HIS A 314 -15.82 -41.95 -1.03
N ILE A 315 -15.90 -40.87 -0.24
CA ILE A 315 -14.74 -40.07 0.16
C ILE A 315 -13.91 -40.85 1.18
N GLU A 316 -14.54 -41.58 2.10
CA GLU A 316 -13.85 -42.45 3.05
C GLU A 316 -13.08 -43.57 2.35
N GLN A 317 -13.69 -44.20 1.34
CA GLN A 317 -13.03 -45.22 0.51
C GLN A 317 -11.83 -44.64 -0.24
N LEU A 318 -11.99 -43.45 -0.85
CA LEU A 318 -10.89 -42.74 -1.50
C LEU A 318 -9.76 -42.44 -0.49
N TYR A 319 -10.10 -41.96 0.70
CA TYR A 319 -9.13 -41.65 1.75
C TYR A 319 -8.35 -42.89 2.18
N ALA A 320 -9.02 -44.02 2.40
CA ALA A 320 -8.39 -45.29 2.81
C ALA A 320 -7.43 -45.87 1.76
N ILE A 321 -7.73 -45.68 0.46
CA ILE A 321 -6.84 -46.08 -0.64
C ILE A 321 -5.68 -45.09 -0.78
N ASN A 322 -5.99 -43.80 -0.73
CA ASN A 322 -5.03 -42.73 -0.95
C ASN A 322 -3.99 -42.62 0.17
N SER A 323 -4.38 -42.83 1.43
CA SER A 323 -3.49 -42.71 2.59
C SER A 323 -2.35 -43.73 2.61
N LYS A 324 -2.52 -44.87 1.92
CA LYS A 324 -1.53 -45.95 1.82
C LYS A 324 -0.53 -45.76 0.66
N LYS A 325 -0.78 -44.81 -0.24
CA LYS A 325 0.10 -44.56 -1.39
C LYS A 325 1.23 -43.63 -1.00
N GLU A 326 2.44 -43.93 -1.46
CA GLU A 326 3.60 -43.05 -1.34
C GLU A 326 3.35 -41.71 -2.06
N ASN A 327 2.88 -41.79 -3.31
CA ASN A 327 2.39 -40.64 -4.08
C ASN A 327 0.87 -40.52 -3.98
N ARG A 328 0.42 -39.69 -3.04
CA ARG A 328 -1.01 -39.44 -2.77
C ARG A 328 -1.62 -38.56 -3.86
N LEU A 329 -2.76 -38.98 -4.42
CA LEU A 329 -3.60 -38.20 -5.34
C LEU A 329 -4.31 -37.04 -4.63
N ALA A 330 -4.74 -37.25 -3.38
CA ALA A 330 -5.42 -36.24 -2.56
C ALA A 330 -4.64 -35.97 -1.26
N PRO A 331 -3.46 -35.32 -1.31
CA PRO A 331 -2.59 -35.16 -0.14
C PRO A 331 -3.18 -34.22 0.93
N LYS A 332 -4.10 -33.33 0.55
CA LYS A 332 -4.79 -32.39 1.46
C LYS A 332 -5.93 -33.04 2.26
N LEU A 333 -6.36 -34.24 1.89
CA LEU A 333 -7.37 -34.98 2.64
C LEU A 333 -6.71 -35.62 3.86
N THR A 334 -7.20 -35.27 5.05
CA THR A 334 -6.64 -35.68 6.35
C THR A 334 -7.71 -36.27 7.24
N ASP A 335 -7.30 -36.85 8.36
CA ASP A 335 -8.22 -37.46 9.32
C ASP A 335 -9.26 -36.46 9.85
N SER A 336 -8.83 -35.22 10.10
CA SER A 336 -9.69 -34.11 10.52
C SER A 336 -10.82 -33.77 9.54
N HIS A 337 -10.68 -34.14 8.26
CA HIS A 337 -11.77 -33.98 7.29
C HIS A 337 -12.77 -35.13 7.35
N MET A 338 -12.30 -36.34 7.68
CA MET A 338 -13.16 -37.55 7.76
C MET A 338 -13.92 -37.58 9.08
N ARG A 339 -13.24 -37.22 10.17
CA ARG A 339 -13.76 -37.25 11.54
C ARG A 339 -13.49 -35.91 12.23
N PRO A 340 -14.12 -34.82 11.79
CA PRO A 340 -13.90 -33.51 12.38
C PRO A 340 -14.46 -33.45 13.80
N THR A 341 -13.65 -32.95 14.73
CA THR A 341 -14.11 -32.49 16.05
C THR A 341 -15.07 -31.31 15.93
N ASN A 342 -15.75 -30.94 17.02
CA ASN A 342 -16.68 -29.80 17.03
C ASN A 342 -16.01 -28.49 16.58
N PHE A 343 -14.76 -28.24 16.98
CA PHE A 343 -14.02 -27.06 16.54
C PHE A 343 -13.60 -27.14 15.07
N GLU A 344 -13.19 -28.31 14.59
CA GLU A 344 -12.82 -28.49 13.18
C GLU A 344 -14.02 -28.37 12.25
N ARG A 345 -15.24 -28.72 12.72
CA ARG A 345 -16.49 -28.46 12.00
C ARG A 345 -16.75 -26.97 11.78
N MET A 346 -16.14 -26.08 12.55
CA MET A 346 -16.27 -24.62 12.38
C MET A 346 -15.23 -24.03 11.43
N LYS A 347 -14.17 -24.79 11.11
CA LYS A 347 -13.14 -24.39 10.15
C LYS A 347 -13.70 -24.52 8.74
N VAL A 348 -13.49 -23.47 7.93
CA VAL A 348 -13.91 -23.43 6.51
C VAL A 348 -12.90 -24.21 5.68
#